data_AF-A0A4V2LWV2-F1
#
_entry.id   AF-A0A4V2LWV2-F1
#
_cell.length_a   1.000
_cell.length_b   1.000
_cell.length_c   1.000
_cell.angle_alpha   90.00
_cell.angle_beta   90.00
_cell.angle_gamma   90.00
#
_symmetry.space_group_name_H-M   'P 1'
#
loop_
_entity.id
_entity.type
_entity.pdbx_description
1 polymer ?
#
loop_
_entity_poly.entity_id
_entity_poly.type
_entity_poly.pdbx_seq_one_letter_code
_entity_poly.pdbx_strand_id
1 'polypeptide(L)'
;MAGRMVVGSAALAELVRPASAPDPAGGHRMLPVRPELSGLLPGRGLRRGSTIAVGAGQHRHSGTTSLLLALLAEASRAGSWCAVVGMPTFGAAAAAEAGIVLDRLALVPEPGPEWPTVVAALIDGVDVVVTAVPATVSASVASRLVARARQRGSVLVPYGRWDGADVTLQVVRGMWEGIGSGRGRLRRREVTISARGRGAAARPKEVKVWLPDAELTRVIPRSAGVGRPVPGLLRVVAPA
;
A
#
# COMPACT_ATOMS: atom_id res chain seq x y z
N MET A 1 -6.80 -31.95 -7.07
CA MET A 1 -6.25 -31.34 -8.29
C MET A 1 -4.85 -30.86 -7.98
N ALA A 2 -3.84 -31.50 -8.58
CA ALA A 2 -2.44 -31.22 -8.29
C ALA A 2 -2.00 -29.92 -8.98
N GLY A 3 -1.54 -28.95 -8.19
CA GLY A 3 -0.96 -27.71 -8.70
C GLY A 3 0.30 -28.02 -9.50
N ARG A 4 0.29 -27.68 -10.78
CA ARG A 4 1.43 -27.87 -11.67
C ARG A 4 2.49 -26.83 -11.29
N MET A 5 3.51 -27.27 -10.56
CA MET A 5 4.66 -26.45 -10.18
C MET A 5 5.49 -26.19 -11.45
N VAL A 6 5.40 -24.97 -12.00
CA VAL A 6 6.18 -24.59 -13.18
C VAL A 6 7.58 -24.18 -12.72
N VAL A 7 8.52 -25.13 -12.78
CA VAL A 7 9.94 -24.91 -12.52
C VAL A 7 10.62 -24.60 -13.85
N GLY A 8 10.64 -23.33 -14.25
CA GLY A 8 11.37 -22.90 -15.44
C GLY A 8 11.07 -21.45 -15.84
N SER A 9 12.12 -20.62 -15.93
CA SER A 9 12.02 -19.20 -16.30
C SER A 9 11.38 -18.97 -17.69
N ALA A 10 11.61 -19.87 -18.64
CA ALA A 10 11.04 -19.79 -19.99
C ALA A 10 9.51 -20.05 -20.02
N ALA A 11 9.01 -20.97 -19.20
CA ALA A 11 7.57 -21.25 -19.12
C ALA A 11 6.80 -20.14 -18.39
N LEU A 12 7.46 -19.44 -17.44
CA LEU A 12 6.93 -18.22 -16.83
C LEU A 12 6.92 -17.04 -17.82
N ALA A 13 7.94 -16.93 -18.68
CA ALA A 13 8.04 -15.86 -19.66
C ALA A 13 6.88 -15.85 -20.67
N GLU A 14 6.29 -17.00 -20.99
CA GLU A 14 5.09 -17.07 -21.85
C GLU A 14 3.78 -16.75 -21.12
N LEU A 15 3.72 -16.94 -19.80
CA LEU A 15 2.55 -16.62 -18.97
C LEU A 15 2.49 -15.13 -18.59
N VAL A 16 3.65 -14.49 -18.51
CA VAL A 16 3.78 -13.06 -18.22
C VAL A 16 3.72 -12.31 -19.54
N ARG A 17 2.61 -11.60 -19.79
CA ARG A 17 2.62 -10.59 -20.86
C ARG A 17 3.71 -9.57 -20.53
N PRO A 18 4.63 -9.26 -21.46
CA PRO A 18 5.60 -8.21 -21.23
C PRO A 18 4.85 -6.89 -20.99
N ALA A 19 5.19 -6.14 -19.93
CA ALA A 19 4.58 -4.83 -19.64
C ALA A 19 4.78 -3.79 -20.76
N SER A 20 5.64 -4.08 -21.73
CA SER A 20 5.83 -3.32 -22.97
C SER A 20 4.81 -3.65 -24.07
N ALA A 21 3.90 -4.62 -23.89
CA ALA A 21 2.76 -4.78 -24.79
C ALA A 21 1.87 -3.52 -24.68
N PRO A 22 1.56 -2.83 -25.80
CA PRO A 22 0.66 -1.70 -25.78
C PRO A 22 -0.65 -2.12 -25.13
N ASP A 23 -1.09 -1.37 -24.12
CA ASP A 23 -2.45 -1.49 -23.62
C ASP A 23 -3.40 -1.25 -24.82
N PRO A 24 -4.22 -2.23 -25.24
CA PRO A 24 -5.21 -2.02 -26.29
C PRO A 24 -6.23 -0.94 -25.89
N ALA A 25 -6.26 -0.53 -24.62
CA ALA A 25 -7.08 0.53 -24.08
C ALA A 25 -6.27 1.78 -23.69
N GLY A 26 -5.26 2.19 -24.49
CA GLY A 26 -4.47 3.41 -24.27
C GLY A 26 -5.30 4.54 -23.63
N GLY A 27 -5.12 4.77 -22.32
CA GLY A 27 -6.07 5.68 -21.63
C GLY A 27 -5.95 5.86 -20.13
N HIS A 28 -5.64 4.85 -19.32
CA HIS A 28 -5.67 5.07 -17.86
C HIS A 28 -4.27 5.30 -17.29
N ARG A 29 -3.90 6.59 -17.19
CA ARG A 29 -2.73 7.10 -16.43
C ARG A 29 -2.78 6.70 -14.93
N MET A 30 -3.90 6.15 -14.47
CA MET A 30 -4.20 5.86 -13.07
C MET A 30 -4.64 4.40 -12.92
N LEU A 31 -4.01 3.64 -12.04
CA LEU A 31 -4.53 2.35 -11.59
C LEU A 31 -5.59 2.55 -10.51
N PRO A 32 -6.66 1.75 -10.50
CA PRO A 32 -7.73 1.88 -9.53
C PRO A 32 -7.23 1.50 -8.12
N VAL A 33 -7.83 2.14 -7.13
CA VAL A 33 -7.66 1.83 -5.71
C VAL A 33 -9.01 1.69 -5.07
N ARG A 34 -9.06 1.06 -3.90
CA ARG A 34 -10.28 1.00 -3.10
C ARG A 34 -10.88 2.40 -2.88
N PRO A 35 -12.21 2.59 -2.99
CA PRO A 35 -12.85 3.90 -2.86
C PRO A 35 -12.45 4.66 -1.59
N GLU A 36 -12.23 3.94 -0.49
CA GLU A 36 -11.84 4.48 0.81
C GLU A 36 -10.44 5.11 0.80
N LEU A 37 -9.54 4.60 -0.06
CA LEU A 37 -8.18 5.10 -0.22
C LEU A 37 -8.09 6.22 -1.27
N SER A 38 -9.09 6.34 -2.16
CA SER A 38 -9.08 7.32 -3.25
C SER A 38 -8.87 8.76 -2.77
N GLY A 39 -9.44 9.12 -1.62
CA GLY A 39 -9.30 10.47 -1.04
C GLY A 39 -7.88 10.83 -0.62
N LEU A 40 -7.05 9.82 -0.33
CA LEU A 40 -5.66 9.99 0.10
C LEU A 40 -4.70 10.27 -1.07
N LEU A 41 -5.05 9.86 -2.28
CA LEU A 41 -4.15 9.89 -3.43
C LEU A 41 -4.46 11.07 -4.36
N PRO A 42 -3.43 11.76 -4.88
CA PRO A 42 -3.61 12.73 -5.96
C PRO A 42 -4.23 12.04 -7.18
N GLY A 43 -5.34 12.57 -7.69
CA GLY A 43 -6.04 11.97 -8.83
C GLY A 43 -6.81 10.69 -8.51
N ARG A 44 -7.03 10.37 -7.23
CA ARG A 44 -7.91 9.28 -6.76
C ARG A 44 -7.50 7.85 -7.16
N GLY A 45 -6.24 7.63 -7.49
CA GLY A 45 -5.67 6.29 -7.71
C GLY A 45 -4.14 6.27 -7.73
N LEU A 46 -3.54 5.18 -8.23
CA LEU A 46 -2.09 5.07 -8.36
C LEU A 46 -1.64 5.56 -9.73
N ARG A 47 -0.96 6.71 -9.78
CA ARG A 47 -0.48 7.24 -11.06
C ARG A 47 0.63 6.32 -11.58
N ARG A 48 0.52 5.87 -12.83
CA ARG A 48 1.60 5.12 -13.49
C ARG A 48 2.92 5.90 -13.43
N GLY A 49 4.02 5.21 -13.11
CA GLY A 49 5.33 5.81 -12.90
C GLY A 49 5.50 6.60 -11.59
N SER A 50 4.51 6.58 -10.69
CA SER A 50 4.65 7.22 -9.36
C SER A 50 5.32 6.32 -8.34
N THR A 51 5.79 6.93 -7.25
CA THR A 51 6.33 6.22 -6.09
C THR A 51 5.45 6.48 -4.87
N ILE A 52 4.83 5.42 -4.34
CA ILE A 52 3.93 5.48 -3.18
C ILE A 52 4.53 4.66 -2.04
N ALA A 53 5.17 5.32 -1.08
CA ALA A 53 5.77 4.64 0.07
C ALA A 53 4.69 4.21 1.07
N VAL A 54 4.82 3.01 1.64
CA VAL A 54 3.92 2.48 2.66
C VAL A 54 4.72 2.14 3.91
N GLY A 55 4.32 2.67 5.06
CA GLY A 55 4.92 2.31 6.35
C GLY A 55 6.16 3.12 6.74
N ALA A 56 6.24 4.41 6.36
CA ALA A 56 7.29 5.28 6.84
C ALA A 56 7.08 5.63 8.32
N GLY A 57 8.01 5.27 9.20
CA GLY A 57 8.01 5.70 10.60
C GLY A 57 8.77 4.78 11.54
N GLN A 58 9.21 5.34 12.67
CA GLN A 58 9.86 4.59 13.77
C GLN A 58 8.88 3.66 14.50
N HIS A 59 7.57 3.94 14.41
CA HIS A 59 6.52 3.13 15.03
C HIS A 59 5.86 2.23 13.98
N ARG A 60 6.16 0.93 14.02
CA ARG A 60 5.35 -0.09 13.33
C ARG A 60 3.99 -0.18 14.01
N HIS A 61 3.06 0.66 13.58
CA HIS A 61 1.65 0.44 13.94
C HIS A 61 1.16 -0.83 13.23
N SER A 62 0.44 -1.68 13.98
CA SER A 62 -0.28 -2.82 13.39
C SER A 62 -1.22 -2.30 12.32
N GLY A 63 -1.07 -2.74 11.07
CA GLY A 63 -1.71 -1.99 9.97
C GLY A 63 -1.13 -2.18 8.59
N THR A 64 0.19 -2.10 8.52
CA THR A 64 0.89 -1.73 7.29
C THR A 64 0.73 -2.75 6.16
N THR A 65 0.84 -4.05 6.45
CA THR A 65 0.65 -5.09 5.43
C THR A 65 -0.77 -5.11 4.89
N SER A 66 -1.81 -4.96 5.72
CA SER A 66 -3.17 -4.94 5.17
C SER A 66 -3.51 -3.63 4.46
N LEU A 67 -2.86 -2.50 4.81
CA LEU A 67 -2.91 -1.29 4.01
C LEU A 67 -2.29 -1.52 2.63
N LEU A 68 -1.13 -2.17 2.57
CA LEU A 68 -0.50 -2.56 1.32
C LEU A 68 -1.44 -3.45 0.48
N LEU A 69 -2.02 -4.49 1.06
CA LEU A 69 -2.96 -5.36 0.36
C LEU A 69 -4.18 -4.59 -0.16
N ALA A 70 -4.77 -3.72 0.66
CA ALA A 70 -5.90 -2.87 0.26
C ALA A 70 -5.52 -1.88 -0.87
N LEU A 71 -4.28 -1.40 -0.91
CA LEU A 71 -3.77 -0.52 -1.96
C LEU A 71 -3.66 -1.25 -3.32
N LEU A 72 -3.28 -2.53 -3.30
CA LEU A 72 -3.06 -3.35 -4.48
C LEU A 72 -4.34 -4.02 -5.01
N ALA A 73 -5.32 -4.28 -4.14
CA ALA A 73 -6.50 -5.11 -4.41
C ALA A 73 -7.22 -4.73 -5.71
N GLU A 74 -7.60 -3.46 -5.87
CA GLU A 74 -8.37 -3.03 -7.05
C GLU A 74 -7.54 -3.04 -8.33
N ALA A 75 -6.26 -2.65 -8.26
CA ALA A 75 -5.37 -2.73 -9.42
C ALA A 75 -5.22 -4.19 -9.91
N SER A 76 -5.05 -5.12 -8.97
CA SER A 76 -4.97 -6.56 -9.27
C SER A 76 -6.29 -7.11 -9.84
N ARG A 77 -7.44 -6.76 -9.27
CA ARG A 77 -8.77 -7.12 -9.79
C ARG A 77 -9.04 -6.56 -11.17
N ALA A 78 -8.54 -5.36 -11.46
CA ALA A 78 -8.60 -4.74 -12.78
C ALA A 78 -7.61 -5.36 -13.80
N GLY A 79 -6.86 -6.39 -13.41
CA GLY A 79 -5.99 -7.17 -14.29
C GLY A 79 -4.52 -6.76 -14.27
N SER A 80 -4.11 -5.84 -13.39
CA SER A 80 -2.72 -5.40 -13.27
C SER A 80 -1.83 -6.48 -12.65
N TRP A 81 -0.62 -6.64 -13.16
CA TRP A 81 0.39 -7.50 -12.54
C TRP A 81 1.02 -6.80 -11.33
N CYS A 82 1.11 -7.52 -10.21
CA CYS A 82 1.75 -7.04 -8.98
C CYS A 82 2.95 -7.92 -8.65
N ALA A 83 4.03 -7.31 -8.16
CA ALA A 83 5.17 -8.02 -7.61
C ALA A 83 5.45 -7.59 -6.17
N VAL A 84 5.83 -8.51 -5.30
CA VAL A 84 6.24 -8.23 -3.91
C VAL A 84 7.63 -8.80 -3.68
N VAL A 85 8.56 -7.92 -3.30
CA VAL A 85 9.98 -8.23 -3.15
C VAL A 85 10.45 -7.97 -1.72
N GLY A 86 11.19 -8.92 -1.14
CA GLY A 86 11.84 -8.76 0.16
C GLY A 86 10.89 -8.84 1.37
N MET A 87 9.69 -9.41 1.20
CA MET A 87 8.71 -9.58 2.28
C MET A 87 8.47 -11.07 2.57
N PRO A 88 9.39 -11.77 3.29
CA PRO A 88 9.30 -13.21 3.50
C PRO A 88 8.08 -13.67 4.30
N THR A 89 7.49 -12.77 5.09
CA THR A 89 6.26 -13.02 5.86
C THR A 89 4.99 -12.59 5.13
N PHE A 90 5.06 -12.28 3.83
CA PHE A 90 3.89 -11.94 3.03
C PHE A 90 2.98 -13.17 2.83
N GLY A 91 1.76 -13.11 3.37
CA GLY A 91 0.81 -14.21 3.29
C GLY A 91 -0.01 -14.21 2.00
N ALA A 92 0.20 -15.19 1.12
CA ALA A 92 -0.57 -15.33 -0.11
C ALA A 92 -2.08 -15.56 0.14
N ALA A 93 -2.43 -16.34 1.17
CA ALA A 93 -3.84 -16.53 1.57
C ALA A 93 -4.50 -15.20 1.99
N ALA A 94 -3.81 -14.41 2.82
CA ALA A 94 -4.28 -13.09 3.23
C ALA A 94 -4.40 -12.12 2.04
N ALA A 95 -3.51 -12.24 1.04
CA ALA A 95 -3.60 -11.47 -0.20
C ALA A 95 -4.85 -11.85 -1.01
N ALA A 96 -5.14 -13.14 -1.16
CA ALA A 96 -6.36 -13.62 -1.82
C ALA A 96 -7.63 -13.15 -1.11
N GLU A 97 -7.67 -13.25 0.22
CA GLU A 97 -8.78 -12.74 1.05
C GLU A 97 -8.97 -11.23 0.89
N ALA A 98 -7.88 -10.47 0.72
CA ALA A 98 -7.94 -9.03 0.44
C ALA A 98 -8.35 -8.69 -1.01
N GLY A 99 -8.53 -9.69 -1.88
CA GLY A 99 -8.96 -9.54 -3.26
C GLY A 99 -7.82 -9.47 -4.29
N ILE A 100 -6.59 -9.86 -3.93
CA ILE A 100 -5.48 -9.97 -4.87
C ILE A 100 -5.64 -11.22 -5.73
N VAL A 101 -5.56 -11.05 -7.05
CA VAL A 101 -5.57 -12.15 -8.02
C VAL A 101 -4.19 -12.82 -8.01
N LEU A 102 -4.08 -13.97 -7.35
CA LEU A 102 -2.80 -14.66 -7.15
C LEU A 102 -2.14 -15.09 -8.47
N ASP A 103 -2.92 -15.39 -9.50
CA ASP A 103 -2.41 -15.74 -10.85
C ASP A 103 -1.62 -14.58 -11.50
N ARG A 104 -1.73 -13.36 -10.96
CA ARG A 104 -1.04 -12.15 -11.42
C ARG A 104 -0.15 -11.54 -10.33
N LEU A 105 0.26 -12.35 -9.34
CA LEU A 105 1.12 -11.93 -8.24
C LEU A 105 2.45 -12.68 -8.30
N ALA A 106 3.53 -11.94 -8.53
CA ALA A 106 4.90 -12.45 -8.40
C ALA A 106 5.41 -12.19 -6.97
N LEU A 107 5.99 -13.22 -6.34
CA LEU A 107 6.60 -13.12 -5.01
C LEU A 107 8.09 -13.43 -5.11
N VAL A 108 8.92 -12.52 -4.59
CA VAL A 108 10.36 -12.74 -4.39
C VAL A 108 10.65 -12.49 -2.90
N PRO A 109 10.48 -13.51 -2.03
CA PRO A 109 10.63 -13.37 -0.58
C PRO A 109 12.01 -12.84 -0.16
N GLU A 110 13.06 -13.36 -0.79
CA GLU A 110 14.45 -13.13 -0.41
C GLU A 110 15.30 -12.80 -1.66
N PRO A 111 15.33 -11.53 -2.09
CA PRO A 111 16.07 -11.11 -3.29
C PRO A 111 17.60 -11.04 -3.08
N GLY A 112 18.07 -11.20 -1.84
CA GLY A 112 19.49 -11.18 -1.50
C GLY A 112 20.19 -9.86 -1.90
N PRO A 113 21.51 -9.91 -2.21
CA PRO A 113 22.28 -8.72 -2.59
C PRO A 113 21.87 -8.15 -3.96
N GLU A 114 21.20 -8.93 -4.79
CA GLU A 114 20.73 -8.52 -6.12
C GLU A 114 19.41 -7.75 -6.09
N TRP A 115 18.95 -7.35 -4.89
CA TRP A 115 17.73 -6.56 -4.70
C TRP A 115 17.53 -5.43 -5.73
N PRO A 116 18.51 -4.57 -6.04
CA PRO A 116 18.32 -3.52 -7.05
C PRO A 116 18.01 -4.08 -8.45
N THR A 117 18.69 -5.17 -8.84
CA THR A 117 18.54 -5.83 -10.14
C THR A 117 17.18 -6.49 -10.25
N VAL A 118 16.76 -7.23 -9.21
CA VAL A 118 15.45 -7.88 -9.13
C VAL A 118 14.33 -6.86 -9.24
N VAL A 119 14.38 -5.78 -8.45
CA VAL A 119 13.37 -4.71 -8.49
C VAL A 119 13.35 -4.03 -9.86
N ALA A 120 14.52 -3.76 -10.46
CA ALA A 120 14.60 -3.16 -11.79
C ALA A 120 14.00 -4.05 -12.89
N ALA A 121 14.26 -5.36 -12.85
CA ALA A 121 13.70 -6.32 -13.81
C ALA A 121 12.17 -6.41 -13.68
N LEU A 122 11.65 -6.42 -12.45
CA LEU A 122 10.20 -6.41 -12.22
C LEU A 122 9.56 -5.10 -12.69
N ILE A 123 10.21 -3.95 -12.48
CA ILE A 123 9.73 -2.64 -12.99
C ILE A 123 9.56 -2.65 -14.51
N ASP A 124 10.38 -3.42 -15.24
CA ASP A 124 10.25 -3.52 -16.70
C ASP A 124 9.09 -4.44 -17.15
N GLY A 125 8.58 -5.29 -16.25
CA GLY A 125 7.67 -6.39 -16.60
C GLY A 125 6.29 -6.36 -15.93
N VAL A 126 6.07 -5.56 -14.88
CA VAL A 126 4.79 -5.52 -14.16
C VAL A 126 4.28 -4.09 -13.91
N ASP A 127 2.99 -3.96 -13.59
CA ASP A 127 2.33 -2.67 -13.36
C ASP A 127 2.64 -2.06 -11.99
N VAL A 128 2.77 -2.89 -10.95
CA VAL A 128 3.02 -2.46 -9.57
C VAL A 128 4.11 -3.31 -8.93
N VAL A 129 5.16 -2.66 -8.44
CA VAL A 129 6.28 -3.33 -7.75
C VAL A 129 6.32 -2.85 -6.30
N VAL A 130 5.96 -3.74 -5.39
CA VAL A 130 6.19 -3.58 -3.96
C VAL A 130 7.57 -4.08 -3.62
N THR A 131 8.30 -3.31 -2.83
CA THR A 131 9.61 -3.74 -2.35
C THR A 131 9.82 -3.35 -0.90
N ALA A 132 10.14 -4.31 -0.04
CA ALA A 132 10.72 -4.01 1.26
C ALA A 132 11.99 -3.19 1.06
N VAL A 133 12.10 -2.06 1.76
CA VAL A 133 13.28 -1.21 1.66
C VAL A 133 14.39 -1.82 2.51
N PRO A 134 15.56 -2.16 1.93
CA PRO A 134 16.69 -2.65 2.70
C PRO A 134 17.13 -1.62 3.77
N ALA A 135 17.77 -2.09 4.84
CA ALA A 135 18.25 -1.21 5.92
C ALA A 135 19.18 -0.10 5.40
N THR A 136 19.97 -0.42 4.38
CA THR A 136 20.83 0.51 3.67
C THR A 136 20.52 0.46 2.18
N VAL A 137 20.10 1.58 1.62
CA VAL A 137 19.98 1.77 0.16
C VAL A 137 20.58 3.13 -0.17
N SER A 138 21.48 3.17 -1.16
CA SER A 138 22.07 4.43 -1.57
C SER A 138 21.05 5.29 -2.31
N ALA A 139 21.17 6.61 -2.16
CA ALA A 139 20.30 7.56 -2.85
C ALA A 139 20.38 7.41 -4.38
N SER A 140 21.54 7.02 -4.92
CA SER A 140 21.73 6.78 -6.35
C SER A 140 20.96 5.56 -6.84
N VAL A 141 20.96 4.44 -6.09
CA VAL A 141 20.17 3.25 -6.43
C VAL A 141 18.68 3.55 -6.35
N ALA A 142 18.22 4.18 -5.26
CA ALA A 142 16.83 4.57 -5.09
C ALA A 142 16.36 5.49 -6.24
N SER A 143 17.16 6.50 -6.60
CA SER A 143 16.85 7.43 -7.69
C SER A 143 16.78 6.72 -9.06
N ARG A 144 17.68 5.76 -9.32
CA ARG A 144 17.64 4.96 -10.55
C ARG A 144 16.37 4.11 -10.65
N LEU A 145 15.94 3.50 -9.55
CA LEU A 145 14.69 2.72 -9.52
C LEU A 145 13.46 3.60 -9.76
N VAL A 146 13.39 4.77 -9.12
CA VAL A 146 12.31 5.75 -9.36
C VAL A 146 12.30 6.22 -10.82
N ALA A 147 13.47 6.54 -11.39
CA ALA A 147 13.58 6.96 -12.78
C ALA A 147 13.12 5.85 -13.74
N ARG A 148 13.52 4.60 -13.48
CA ARG A 148 13.10 3.44 -14.28
C ARG A 148 11.59 3.20 -14.17
N ALA A 149 11.02 3.26 -12.97
CA ALA A 149 9.57 3.15 -12.75
C ALA A 149 8.80 4.22 -13.55
N ARG A 150 9.29 5.46 -13.56
CA ARG A 150 8.73 6.55 -14.37
C ARG A 150 8.81 6.28 -15.87
N GLN A 151 9.94 5.79 -16.36
CA GLN A 151 10.14 5.47 -17.79
C GLN A 151 9.27 4.29 -18.25
N ARG A 152 9.06 3.30 -17.39
CA ARG A 152 8.27 2.10 -17.70
C ARG A 152 6.79 2.22 -17.36
N GLY A 153 6.39 3.27 -16.63
CA GLY A 153 5.02 3.43 -16.18
C GLY A 153 4.60 2.49 -15.03
N SER A 154 5.54 1.75 -14.44
CA SER A 154 5.31 0.93 -13.24
C SER A 154 5.12 1.82 -12.01
N VAL A 155 4.20 1.45 -11.12
CA VAL A 155 4.07 2.08 -9.80
C VAL A 155 5.06 1.41 -8.84
N LEU A 156 5.98 2.19 -8.27
CA LEU A 156 6.90 1.69 -7.25
C LEU A 156 6.28 1.90 -5.87
N VAL A 157 6.20 0.83 -5.07
CA VAL A 157 5.60 0.85 -3.72
C VAL A 157 6.64 0.40 -2.69
N PRO A 158 7.52 1.30 -2.24
CA PRO A 158 8.47 0.99 -1.17
C PRO A 158 7.72 0.66 0.14
N TYR A 159 7.96 -0.52 0.69
CA TYR A 159 7.48 -0.94 2.00
C TYR A 159 8.55 -0.63 3.05
N GLY A 160 8.44 0.53 3.67
CA GLY A 160 9.43 1.12 4.58
C GLY A 160 9.66 2.60 4.30
N ARG A 161 10.72 3.15 4.92
CA ARG A 161 11.11 4.56 4.68
C ARG A 161 11.70 4.71 3.29
N TRP A 162 11.15 5.64 2.51
CA TRP A 162 11.67 6.01 1.19
C TRP A 162 11.67 7.51 1.03
N ASP A 163 12.87 8.09 0.95
CA ASP A 163 13.00 9.53 0.79
C ASP A 163 12.63 9.93 -0.65
N GLY A 164 11.81 10.97 -0.79
CA GLY A 164 11.38 11.45 -2.11
C GLY A 164 10.25 10.64 -2.76
N ALA A 165 9.46 9.87 -2.00
CA ALA A 165 8.19 9.36 -2.51
C ALA A 165 7.24 10.51 -2.95
N ASP A 166 6.36 10.25 -3.92
CA ASP A 166 5.33 11.20 -4.32
C ASP A 166 4.25 11.31 -3.23
N VAL A 167 3.87 10.16 -2.67
CA VAL A 167 3.00 10.01 -1.50
C VAL A 167 3.57 8.96 -0.57
N THR A 168 3.43 9.19 0.72
CA THR A 168 3.75 8.29 1.82
C THR A 168 2.47 8.02 2.59
N LEU A 169 2.07 6.76 2.63
CA LEU A 169 0.93 6.26 3.38
C LEU A 169 1.41 5.60 4.68
N GLN A 170 0.77 5.95 5.79
CA GLN A 170 1.12 5.42 7.10
C GLN A 170 -0.14 5.15 7.92
N VAL A 171 -0.21 3.98 8.55
CA VAL A 171 -1.20 3.74 9.61
C VAL A 171 -0.73 4.47 10.86
N VAL A 172 -1.51 5.45 11.34
CA VAL A 172 -1.15 6.29 12.50
C VAL A 172 -1.95 5.93 13.75
N ARG A 173 -3.08 5.24 13.59
CA ARG A 173 -3.90 4.69 14.68
C ARG A 173 -4.54 3.38 14.25
N GLY A 174 -4.77 2.48 15.20
CA GLY A 174 -5.48 1.23 14.97
C GLY A 174 -6.21 0.77 16.22
N MET A 175 -7.47 0.36 16.09
CA MET A 175 -8.27 -0.23 17.16
C MET A 175 -8.88 -1.53 16.64
N TRP A 176 -8.71 -2.61 17.39
CA TRP A 176 -9.27 -3.91 17.05
C TRP A 176 -10.69 -4.07 17.60
N GLU A 177 -11.51 -4.80 16.85
CA GLU A 177 -12.85 -5.22 17.24
C GLU A 177 -12.97 -6.76 17.16
N GLY A 178 -13.87 -7.33 17.97
CA GLY A 178 -14.22 -8.75 17.96
C GLY A 178 -13.90 -9.49 19.26
N ILE A 179 -13.25 -8.82 20.23
CA ILE A 179 -13.14 -9.29 21.60
C ILE A 179 -14.30 -8.66 22.38
N GLY A 180 -15.28 -9.48 22.78
CA GLY A 180 -16.38 -9.05 23.65
C GLY A 180 -15.90 -8.90 25.10
N SER A 181 -16.73 -9.28 26.07
CA SER A 181 -16.39 -9.28 27.50
C SER A 181 -15.41 -10.41 27.89
N GLY A 182 -14.23 -10.46 27.29
CA GLY A 182 -13.18 -11.46 27.56
C GLY A 182 -13.28 -12.77 26.77
N ARG A 183 -14.21 -12.88 25.83
CA ARG A 183 -14.31 -14.00 24.87
C ARG A 183 -14.49 -13.44 23.45
N GLY A 184 -13.88 -14.09 22.45
CA GLY A 184 -14.00 -13.70 21.05
C GLY A 184 -12.71 -13.88 20.26
N ARG A 185 -12.72 -13.45 19.00
CA ARG A 185 -11.53 -13.39 18.14
C ARG A 185 -11.49 -12.04 17.44
N LEU A 186 -10.29 -11.54 17.17
CA LEU A 186 -10.10 -10.34 16.37
C LEU A 186 -10.74 -10.55 14.99
N ARG A 187 -11.70 -9.68 14.63
CA ARG A 187 -12.43 -9.78 13.35
C ARG A 187 -11.98 -8.73 12.35
N ARG A 188 -11.95 -7.48 12.81
CA ARG A 188 -11.63 -6.31 11.99
C ARG A 188 -10.95 -5.25 12.84
N ARG A 189 -10.26 -4.32 12.19
CA ARG A 189 -9.67 -3.16 12.85
C ARG A 189 -10.04 -1.88 12.13
N GLU A 190 -10.41 -0.88 12.90
CA GLU A 190 -10.50 0.49 12.41
C GLU A 190 -9.07 1.05 12.44
N VAL A 191 -8.57 1.52 11.32
CA VAL A 191 -7.27 2.17 11.22
C VAL A 191 -7.43 3.59 10.70
N THR A 192 -6.69 4.53 11.27
CA THR A 192 -6.48 5.84 10.64
C THR A 192 -5.25 5.76 9.77
N ILE A 193 -5.43 6.02 8.48
CA ILE A 193 -4.34 6.13 7.50
C ILE A 193 -4.09 7.61 7.25
N SER A 194 -2.84 8.00 7.33
CA SER A 194 -2.33 9.32 6.97
C SER A 194 -1.62 9.22 5.62
N ALA A 195 -1.91 10.16 4.73
CA ALA A 195 -1.19 10.40 3.49
C ALA A 195 -0.46 11.73 3.60
N ARG A 196 0.85 11.70 3.33
CA ARG A 196 1.71 12.88 3.23
C ARG A 196 2.49 12.80 1.92
N GLY A 197 2.84 13.91 1.33
CA GLY A 197 3.60 13.88 0.09
C GLY A 197 4.08 15.25 -0.33
N ARG A 198 4.37 15.39 -1.62
CA ARG A 198 4.80 16.65 -2.24
C ARG A 198 3.72 17.17 -3.19
N GLY A 199 3.78 18.45 -3.54
CA GLY A 199 2.82 19.08 -4.48
C GLY A 199 1.37 18.92 -4.04
N ALA A 200 0.53 18.29 -4.87
CA ALA A 200 -0.89 18.05 -4.58
C ALA A 200 -1.14 17.17 -3.32
N ALA A 201 -0.12 16.46 -2.82
CA ALA A 201 -0.16 15.70 -1.57
C ALA A 201 0.53 16.42 -0.39
N ALA A 202 0.93 17.69 -0.54
CA ALA A 202 1.64 18.45 0.50
C ALA A 202 0.78 18.66 1.76
N ARG A 203 -0.53 18.85 1.61
CA ARG A 203 -1.46 18.92 2.75
C ARG A 203 -1.74 17.50 3.24
N PRO A 204 -1.38 17.15 4.49
CA PRO A 204 -1.67 15.83 5.02
C PRO A 204 -3.16 15.53 5.01
N LYS A 205 -3.52 14.34 4.55
CA LYS A 205 -4.89 13.82 4.59
C LYS A 205 -4.95 12.62 5.50
N GLU A 206 -6.04 12.49 6.24
CA GLU A 206 -6.31 11.29 7.02
C GLU A 206 -7.67 10.74 6.65
N VAL A 207 -7.77 9.42 6.63
CA VAL A 207 -9.02 8.68 6.49
C VAL A 207 -9.05 7.58 7.53
N LYS A 208 -10.23 7.28 8.05
CA LYS A 208 -10.44 6.06 8.82
C LYS A 208 -10.98 4.99 7.88
N VAL A 209 -10.43 3.79 7.96
CA VAL A 209 -10.85 2.62 7.20
C VAL A 209 -10.88 1.38 8.09
N TRP A 210 -11.77 0.45 7.80
CA TRP A 210 -11.72 -0.90 8.32
C TRP A 210 -10.77 -1.72 7.46
N LEU A 211 -9.91 -2.49 8.10
CA LEU A 211 -9.03 -3.47 7.46
C LEU A 211 -9.08 -4.78 8.26
N PRO A 212 -8.85 -5.95 7.63
CA PRO A 212 -8.67 -6.17 6.19
C PRO A 212 -9.99 -6.17 5.38
N ASP A 213 -11.13 -6.15 6.07
CA ASP A 213 -12.46 -6.34 5.50
C ASP A 213 -12.89 -5.21 4.53
N ALA A 214 -13.64 -5.57 3.49
CA ALA A 214 -14.08 -4.68 2.42
C ALA A 214 -15.44 -4.04 2.68
N GLU A 215 -16.27 -4.60 3.57
CA GLU A 215 -17.71 -4.32 3.50
C GLU A 215 -18.17 -2.96 4.03
N LEU A 216 -17.42 -2.28 4.89
CA LEU A 216 -17.90 -1.01 5.43
C LEU A 216 -16.70 -0.15 5.79
N THR A 217 -16.40 0.92 5.05
CA THR A 217 -15.91 2.11 5.77
C THR A 217 -16.41 3.44 5.26
N ARG A 218 -17.02 4.18 6.18
CA ARG A 218 -17.31 5.61 6.08
C ARG A 218 -16.00 6.39 6.20
N VAL A 219 -15.63 7.15 5.16
CA VAL A 219 -14.62 8.21 5.28
C VAL A 219 -15.11 9.18 6.35
N ILE A 220 -14.47 9.20 7.51
CA ILE A 220 -14.72 10.23 8.52
C ILE A 220 -13.77 11.40 8.22
N PRO A 221 -14.27 12.56 7.77
CA PRO A 221 -13.43 13.74 7.61
C PRO A 221 -12.80 14.08 8.96
N ARG A 222 -11.51 14.42 8.94
CA ARG A 222 -10.86 14.97 10.12
C ARG A 222 -11.53 16.31 10.44
N SER A 223 -12.21 16.42 11.58
CA SER A 223 -12.66 17.71 12.09
C SER A 223 -11.45 18.62 12.22
N ALA A 224 -11.44 19.74 11.50
CA ALA A 224 -10.48 20.82 11.75
C ALA A 224 -10.64 21.26 13.20
N GLY A 225 -9.52 21.46 13.90
CA GLY A 225 -9.45 21.54 15.36
C GLY A 225 -10.52 22.43 15.98
N VAL A 226 -11.31 21.85 16.88
CA VAL A 226 -11.98 22.62 17.93
C VAL A 226 -10.87 23.07 18.88
N GLY A 227 -10.82 24.38 19.11
CA GLY A 227 -9.86 25.02 20.01
C GLY A 227 -9.77 24.29 21.35
N ARG A 228 -8.54 24.21 21.86
CA ARG A 228 -8.22 23.68 23.18
C ARG A 228 -9.11 24.36 24.23
N PRO A 229 -9.88 23.64 25.07
CA PRO A 229 -10.56 24.28 26.19
C PRO A 229 -9.49 24.84 27.11
N VAL A 230 -9.55 26.15 27.37
CA VAL A 230 -8.84 26.78 28.47
C VAL A 230 -9.35 26.12 29.76
N PRO A 231 -8.50 25.72 30.72
CA PRO A 231 -8.98 25.20 31.99
C PRO A 231 -9.62 26.35 32.78
N GLY A 232 -10.94 26.48 32.64
CA GLY A 232 -11.77 27.42 33.39
C GLY A 232 -12.14 26.81 34.74
N LEU A 233 -11.66 27.48 35.79
CA LEU A 233 -12.04 27.43 37.21
C LEU A 233 -13.28 26.60 37.58
N LEU A 234 -13.06 25.67 38.51
CA LEU A 234 -14.08 24.99 39.31
C LEU A 234 -15.08 26.02 39.87
N ARG A 235 -16.34 25.94 39.46
CA ARG A 235 -17.44 26.64 40.12
C ARG A 235 -17.97 25.75 41.23
N VAL A 236 -17.75 26.15 42.48
CA VAL A 236 -18.41 25.61 43.66
C VAL A 236 -19.90 25.94 43.58
N VAL A 237 -20.76 24.93 43.66
CA VAL A 237 -22.21 25.10 43.83
C VAL A 237 -22.48 24.98 45.33
N ALA A 238 -23.04 26.02 45.94
CA ALA A 238 -23.53 25.98 47.32
C ALA A 238 -24.91 25.29 47.37
N PRO A 239 -25.22 24.53 48.43
CA PRO A 239 -26.53 23.89 48.58
C PRO A 239 -27.58 24.91 49.05
N ALA A 240 -28.81 24.71 48.58
CA ALA A 240 -30.03 25.29 49.15
C ALA A 240 -30.60 24.32 50.20
#